data_AF-A0A438MUK8-F1
#
_entry.id   AF-A0A438MUK8-F1
#
_cell.length_a   1.000
_cell.length_b   1.000
_cell.length_c   1.000
_cell.angle_alpha   90.00
_cell.angle_beta   90.00
_cell.angle_gamma   90.00
#
_symmetry.space_group_name_H-M   'P 1'
#
loop_
_entity.id
_entity.type
_entity.pdbx_description
1 polymer ?
#
loop_
_entity_poly.entity_id
_entity_poly.type
_entity_poly.pdbx_seq_one_letter_code
_entity_poly.pdbx_strand_id
1 'polypeptide(L)'
;MAGRILAIPSGRGSCTGSGIILELLMRGCGPAALVFQHQEEILSLGVIVASTMFNLSIPILLLSPNDFASLREWKTARVDNNVVSRADLTSSIEAEFLVHEENLPTVSLSSKDQDMLVGEHGPAAKSAFEILLKFAELQGASQFIDVSQAHIDACIYTGPSGVEFAQKLLDLGAKFTITTTLNSISIDRRRWQEMGMDPKVSAEAERLADAYMAMGACMSFTCAPYLRDKIPEMGENIGWAESNAVVYANSVLGARTQKYPDFLDVCIALTGRAPLSGCHLEENRKPSLVFKVPHIAEADDLFYPVAGYLIGQLSGPNIPLIIGLENASPSVSDLKAFGAAFATTASAAMFHIRGVTPEASKDSMASYQLQLPQPIVLSKRDLLKTYKQLNTAKSGTIDLISLGSPHFSLSELSTLTSLISAIPLNSPSRTVIPLTITTSRQIYSQATHTDCIKILEDFGATIVTDTCWCMLTEPVVPIGSKTIMTNSAKYAHYAPGLVNRSVVLGGLKECVDVAVGRIDVSMREVPEWLKG
;
A
#
# COMPACT_ATOMS: atom_id res chain seq x y z
N MET A 1 2.61 21.04 -12.10
CA MET A 1 1.66 20.44 -13.06
C MET A 1 0.58 21.43 -13.48
N ALA A 2 0.27 22.44 -12.66
CA ALA A 2 -0.59 23.59 -12.96
C ALA A 2 -0.72 23.93 -14.46
N GLY A 3 -1.95 23.84 -14.96
CA GLY A 3 -2.32 24.24 -16.32
C GLY A 3 -1.83 23.33 -17.45
N ARG A 4 -1.19 22.18 -17.14
CA ARG A 4 -0.73 21.20 -18.13
C ARG A 4 -1.66 19.99 -18.17
N ILE A 5 -1.74 19.36 -19.34
CA ILE A 5 -2.41 18.05 -19.50
C ILE A 5 -1.41 16.97 -19.06
N LEU A 6 -1.82 16.10 -18.14
CA LEU A 6 -1.03 14.95 -17.72
C LEU A 6 -1.49 13.72 -18.50
N ALA A 7 -0.67 13.29 -19.46
CA ALA A 7 -0.90 12.08 -20.25
C ALA A 7 0.04 10.95 -19.78
N ILE A 8 -0.51 9.89 -19.18
CA ILE A 8 0.25 8.71 -18.76
C ILE A 8 -0.50 7.42 -19.17
N PRO A 9 0.18 6.31 -19.52
CA PRO A 9 -0.52 5.11 -19.94
C PRO A 9 -1.48 4.56 -18.89
N SER A 10 -1.05 4.54 -17.64
CA SER A 10 -1.84 4.18 -16.46
C SER A 10 -1.17 4.69 -15.18
N GLY A 11 -1.95 4.77 -14.10
CA GLY A 11 -1.41 4.99 -12.75
C GLY A 11 -0.52 3.82 -12.29
N ARG A 12 0.44 4.10 -11.39
CA ARG A 12 1.27 3.07 -10.74
C ARG A 12 1.08 3.10 -9.23
N GLY A 13 0.37 2.09 -8.70
CA GLY A 13 0.70 1.37 -7.47
C GLY A 13 0.55 2.02 -6.09
N SER A 14 0.16 3.29 -5.93
CA SER A 14 -0.08 3.88 -4.60
C SER A 14 -1.52 4.35 -4.44
N CYS A 15 -2.22 3.82 -3.43
CA CYS A 15 -3.60 4.17 -3.10
C CYS A 15 -3.76 5.68 -2.81
N THR A 16 -2.69 6.33 -2.33
CA THR A 16 -2.63 7.77 -2.02
C THR A 16 -2.66 8.70 -3.23
N GLY A 17 -2.61 8.17 -4.45
CA GLY A 17 -2.67 9.00 -5.67
C GLY A 17 -3.93 9.86 -5.76
N SER A 18 -5.09 9.37 -5.29
CA SER A 18 -6.34 10.14 -5.21
C SER A 18 -6.19 11.36 -4.29
N GLY A 19 -5.57 11.17 -3.12
CA GLY A 19 -5.22 12.23 -2.16
C GLY A 19 -4.36 13.33 -2.77
N ILE A 20 -3.33 12.94 -3.53
CA ILE A 20 -2.44 13.92 -4.20
C ILE A 20 -3.20 14.72 -5.26
N ILE A 21 -4.08 14.10 -6.05
CA ILE A 21 -4.90 14.82 -7.03
C ILE A 21 -5.83 15.81 -6.34
N LEU A 22 -6.49 15.40 -5.26
CA LEU A 22 -7.36 16.29 -4.48
C LEU A 22 -6.58 17.50 -3.93
N GLU A 23 -5.43 17.26 -3.30
CA GLU A 23 -4.55 18.33 -2.81
C GLU A 23 -4.17 19.31 -3.93
N LEU A 24 -3.71 18.79 -5.07
CA LEU A 24 -3.30 19.61 -6.19
C LEU A 24 -4.46 20.47 -6.73
N LEU A 25 -5.66 19.92 -6.84
CA LEU A 25 -6.85 20.66 -7.30
C LEU A 25 -7.24 21.75 -6.29
N MET A 26 -7.33 21.41 -5.00
CA MET A 26 -7.70 22.37 -3.94
C MET A 26 -6.67 23.52 -3.81
N ARG A 27 -5.41 23.27 -4.18
CA ARG A 27 -4.33 24.27 -4.18
C ARG A 27 -4.17 25.05 -5.49
N GLY A 28 -5.01 24.80 -6.50
CA GLY A 28 -4.86 25.42 -7.82
C GLY A 28 -3.56 25.00 -8.54
N CYS A 29 -2.96 23.88 -8.12
CA CYS A 29 -1.71 23.35 -8.66
C CYS A 29 -1.91 22.12 -9.57
N GLY A 30 -3.17 21.69 -9.73
CA GLY A 30 -3.59 20.52 -10.48
C GLY A 30 -3.36 20.60 -11.98
N PRO A 31 -3.35 19.44 -12.65
CA PRO A 31 -3.34 19.40 -14.11
C PRO A 31 -4.63 20.01 -14.66
N ALA A 32 -4.58 20.48 -15.90
CA ALA A 32 -5.77 20.97 -16.61
C ALA A 32 -6.68 19.84 -17.07
N ALA A 33 -6.11 18.65 -17.31
CA ALA A 33 -6.83 17.42 -17.64
C ALA A 33 -5.93 16.19 -17.37
N LEU A 34 -6.55 15.03 -17.17
CA LEU A 34 -5.90 13.73 -17.10
C LEU A 34 -6.22 12.94 -18.37
N VAL A 35 -5.20 12.36 -19.00
CA VAL A 35 -5.36 11.52 -20.20
C VAL A 35 -4.67 10.18 -19.98
N PHE A 36 -5.41 9.10 -20.19
CA PHE A 36 -4.96 7.74 -19.95
C PHE A 36 -5.07 6.87 -21.20
N GLN A 37 -4.25 5.81 -21.25
CA GLN A 37 -4.33 4.74 -22.25
C GLN A 37 -5.15 3.55 -21.74
N HIS A 38 -5.13 3.33 -20.44
CA HIS A 38 -5.88 2.28 -19.76
C HIS A 38 -6.79 2.90 -18.72
N GLN A 39 -7.87 2.20 -18.39
CA GLN A 39 -8.76 2.56 -17.29
C GLN A 39 -7.93 2.79 -16.02
N GLU A 40 -8.14 3.94 -15.40
CA GLU A 40 -7.36 4.42 -14.28
C GLU A 40 -8.33 4.80 -13.15
N GLU A 41 -8.20 4.14 -12.00
CA GLU A 41 -9.15 4.25 -10.91
C GLU A 41 -8.65 5.21 -9.80
N ILE A 42 -7.33 5.28 -9.58
CA ILE A 42 -6.74 5.94 -8.42
C ILE A 42 -6.78 7.46 -8.59
N LEU A 43 -6.19 7.99 -9.66
CA LEU A 43 -6.17 9.43 -9.92
C LEU A 43 -7.57 9.94 -10.28
N SER A 44 -8.35 9.14 -11.01
CA SER A 44 -9.75 9.45 -11.33
C SER A 44 -10.61 9.64 -10.09
N LEU A 45 -10.45 8.80 -9.06
CA LEU A 45 -11.17 8.98 -7.79
C LEU A 45 -10.88 10.34 -7.15
N GLY A 46 -9.63 10.83 -7.20
CA GLY A 46 -9.28 12.14 -6.67
C GLY A 46 -10.12 13.27 -7.29
N VAL A 47 -10.40 13.19 -8.60
CA VAL A 47 -11.28 14.13 -9.30
C VAL A 47 -12.76 13.91 -8.94
N ILE A 48 -13.21 12.66 -8.80
CA ILE A 48 -14.59 12.34 -8.36
C ILE A 48 -14.88 12.94 -6.99
N VAL A 49 -13.94 12.79 -6.05
CA VAL A 49 -14.04 13.38 -4.70
C VAL A 49 -14.01 14.90 -4.77
N ALA A 50 -13.07 15.48 -5.53
CA ALA A 50 -12.99 16.93 -5.73
C ALA A 50 -14.29 17.52 -6.28
N SER A 51 -14.91 16.85 -7.26
CA SER A 51 -16.14 17.31 -7.90
C SER A 51 -17.32 17.21 -6.93
N THR A 52 -17.50 16.05 -6.30
CA THR A 52 -18.66 15.74 -5.47
C THR A 52 -18.64 16.52 -4.16
N MET A 53 -17.46 16.73 -3.56
CA MET A 53 -17.35 17.37 -2.26
C MET A 53 -16.85 18.81 -2.30
N PHE A 54 -16.11 19.22 -3.33
CA PHE A 54 -15.48 20.55 -3.35
C PHE A 54 -15.84 21.40 -4.56
N ASN A 55 -16.72 20.90 -5.44
CA ASN A 55 -17.12 21.58 -6.67
C ASN A 55 -15.92 21.94 -7.56
N LEU A 56 -14.89 21.09 -7.55
CA LEU A 56 -13.68 21.21 -8.36
C LEU A 56 -13.59 20.00 -9.29
N SER A 57 -13.49 20.22 -10.59
CA SER A 57 -13.41 19.12 -11.55
C SER A 57 -12.45 19.46 -12.69
N ILE A 58 -11.86 18.42 -13.26
CA ILE A 58 -11.06 18.49 -14.49
C ILE A 58 -11.48 17.35 -15.40
N PRO A 59 -11.32 17.48 -16.73
CA PRO A 59 -11.58 16.40 -17.66
C PRO A 59 -10.66 15.20 -17.41
N ILE A 60 -11.23 13.99 -17.50
CA ILE A 60 -10.51 12.71 -17.52
C ILE A 60 -10.87 12.02 -18.83
N LEU A 61 -9.86 11.63 -19.60
CA LEU A 61 -10.04 11.04 -20.92
C LEU A 61 -9.30 9.71 -21.03
N LEU A 62 -9.96 8.72 -21.62
CA LEU A 62 -9.37 7.45 -22.00
C LEU A 62 -9.24 7.42 -23.53
N LEU A 63 -8.02 7.21 -24.02
CA LEU A 63 -7.72 7.13 -25.44
C LEU A 63 -7.29 5.73 -25.83
N SER A 64 -7.58 5.33 -27.06
CA SER A 64 -7.07 4.09 -27.64
C SER A 64 -5.52 4.09 -27.62
N PRO A 65 -4.85 2.92 -27.62
CA PRO A 65 -3.39 2.85 -27.65
C PRO A 65 -2.74 3.65 -28.78
N ASN A 66 -3.37 3.68 -29.96
CA ASN A 66 -2.86 4.41 -31.13
C ASN A 66 -3.02 5.92 -30.95
N ASP A 67 -4.19 6.36 -30.47
CA ASP A 67 -4.49 7.77 -30.25
C ASP A 67 -3.62 8.34 -29.12
N PHE A 68 -3.48 7.59 -28.02
CA PHE A 68 -2.60 7.95 -26.92
C PHE A 68 -1.14 8.08 -27.37
N ALA A 69 -0.66 7.15 -28.22
CA ALA A 69 0.69 7.22 -28.76
C ALA A 69 0.91 8.46 -29.65
N SER A 70 -0.11 8.89 -30.38
CA SER A 70 -0.04 10.07 -31.27
C SER A 70 0.19 11.39 -30.51
N LEU A 71 -0.20 11.46 -29.23
CA LEU A 71 0.00 12.64 -28.38
C LEU A 71 1.48 13.00 -28.21
N ARG A 72 2.40 12.05 -28.41
CA ARG A 72 3.86 12.29 -28.30
C ARG A 72 4.37 13.32 -29.33
N GLU A 73 3.68 13.45 -30.45
CA GLU A 73 4.01 14.40 -31.51
C GLU A 73 3.47 15.81 -31.23
N TRP A 74 2.63 15.96 -30.21
CA TRP A 74 1.91 17.21 -29.93
C TRP A 74 2.69 18.03 -28.90
N LYS A 75 3.17 19.21 -29.32
CA LYS A 75 3.84 20.16 -28.40
C LYS A 75 2.88 20.82 -27.43
N THR A 76 1.66 21.06 -27.88
CA THR A 76 0.59 21.71 -27.12
C THR A 76 -0.76 21.10 -27.50
N ALA A 77 -1.63 20.95 -26.52
CA ALA A 77 -2.95 20.38 -26.70
C ALA A 77 -3.97 21.16 -25.87
N ARG A 78 -5.22 21.13 -26.31
CA ARG A 78 -6.40 21.63 -25.60
C ARG A 78 -7.37 20.47 -25.40
N VAL A 79 -7.99 20.45 -24.23
CA VAL A 79 -9.11 19.55 -23.95
C VAL A 79 -10.38 20.38 -23.89
N ASP A 80 -11.39 19.95 -24.62
CA ASP A 80 -12.74 20.52 -24.59
C ASP A 80 -13.73 19.36 -24.54
N ASN A 81 -14.46 19.23 -23.43
CA ASN A 81 -15.29 18.06 -23.12
C ASN A 81 -14.52 16.73 -23.30
N ASN A 82 -14.97 15.88 -24.23
CA ASN A 82 -14.37 14.59 -24.57
C ASN A 82 -13.34 14.67 -25.70
N VAL A 83 -12.96 15.85 -26.17
CA VAL A 83 -12.07 16.02 -27.31
C VAL A 83 -10.71 16.56 -26.88
N VAL A 84 -9.65 15.80 -27.20
CA VAL A 84 -8.26 16.29 -27.14
C VAL A 84 -7.87 16.78 -28.52
N SER A 85 -7.52 18.05 -28.65
CA SER A 85 -7.11 18.67 -29.92
C SER A 85 -5.71 19.27 -29.81
N ARG A 86 -4.99 19.30 -30.93
CA ARG A 86 -3.78 20.13 -31.03
C ARG A 86 -4.19 21.59 -30.85
N ALA A 87 -3.33 22.40 -30.24
CA ALA A 87 -3.63 23.82 -30.03
C ALA A 87 -3.82 24.61 -31.34
N ASP A 88 -3.24 24.13 -32.44
CA ASP A 88 -3.41 24.67 -33.80
C ASP A 88 -4.66 24.12 -34.52
N LEU A 89 -5.46 23.28 -33.85
CA LEU A 89 -6.67 22.62 -34.34
C LEU A 89 -6.47 21.79 -35.62
N THR A 90 -5.24 21.40 -35.94
CA THR A 90 -4.94 20.58 -37.13
C THR A 90 -5.29 19.10 -36.94
N SER A 91 -5.51 18.67 -35.69
CA SER A 91 -5.89 17.30 -35.36
C SER A 91 -6.69 17.28 -34.06
N SER A 92 -7.69 16.40 -34.00
CA SER A 92 -8.53 16.17 -32.83
C SER A 92 -8.78 14.67 -32.65
N ILE A 93 -8.88 14.25 -31.40
CA ILE A 93 -9.16 12.89 -30.98
C ILE A 93 -10.36 12.97 -30.04
N GLU A 94 -11.41 12.24 -30.35
CA GLU A 94 -12.54 12.04 -29.45
C GLU A 94 -12.23 10.85 -28.53
N ALA A 95 -12.35 11.05 -27.22
CA ALA A 95 -12.04 10.03 -26.23
C ALA A 95 -13.16 8.99 -26.13
N GLU A 96 -12.79 7.74 -25.84
CA GLU A 96 -13.72 6.60 -25.77
C GLU A 96 -14.65 6.66 -24.54
N PHE A 97 -14.31 7.44 -23.51
CA PHE A 97 -15.08 7.50 -22.25
C PHE A 97 -15.09 8.88 -21.61
N LEU A 98 -16.25 9.25 -21.06
CA LEU A 98 -16.43 10.35 -20.11
C LEU A 98 -16.82 9.78 -18.75
N VAL A 99 -16.22 10.28 -17.68
CA VAL A 99 -16.67 10.04 -16.29
C VAL A 99 -17.81 11.01 -15.91
N HIS A 100 -18.49 11.67 -16.87
CA HIS A 100 -19.54 12.65 -16.59
C HIS A 100 -20.85 12.39 -17.37
N GLU A 101 -21.86 12.06 -16.56
CA GLU A 101 -23.28 12.41 -16.59
C GLU A 101 -24.32 11.70 -17.50
N GLU A 102 -24.04 11.14 -18.67
CA GLU A 102 -25.18 10.69 -19.53
C GLU A 102 -25.20 9.25 -20.05
N ASN A 103 -24.17 8.41 -19.84
CA ASN A 103 -24.15 7.04 -20.40
C ASN A 103 -23.44 5.99 -19.52
N LEU A 104 -23.49 6.13 -18.20
CA LEU A 104 -22.87 5.14 -17.32
C LEU A 104 -23.73 3.86 -17.26
N PRO A 105 -23.10 2.66 -17.29
CA PRO A 105 -23.82 1.40 -17.17
C PRO A 105 -24.61 1.42 -15.86
N THR A 106 -25.90 1.12 -15.93
CA THR A 106 -26.80 1.22 -14.79
C THR A 106 -26.39 0.21 -13.71
N VAL A 107 -25.72 0.69 -12.66
CA VAL A 107 -25.44 -0.10 -11.46
C VAL A 107 -26.78 -0.39 -10.79
N SER A 108 -27.09 -1.67 -10.59
CA SER A 108 -28.31 -2.07 -9.89
C SER A 108 -28.21 -1.67 -8.41
N LEU A 109 -29.17 -0.87 -7.96
CA LEU A 109 -29.24 -0.36 -6.58
C LEU A 109 -30.28 -1.14 -5.78
N SER A 110 -29.87 -1.68 -4.62
CA SER A 110 -30.81 -2.21 -3.63
C SER A 110 -31.65 -1.09 -2.99
N SER A 111 -32.67 -1.43 -2.20
CA SER A 111 -33.44 -0.42 -1.44
C SER A 111 -32.52 0.41 -0.53
N LYS A 112 -31.63 -0.25 0.22
CA LYS A 112 -30.64 0.40 1.08
C LYS A 112 -29.76 1.39 0.31
N ASP A 113 -29.34 1.03 -0.91
CA ASP A 113 -28.53 1.88 -1.78
C ASP A 113 -29.33 3.12 -2.24
N GLN A 114 -30.61 2.95 -2.59
CA GLN A 114 -31.51 4.04 -2.97
C GLN A 114 -31.78 4.98 -1.79
N ASP A 115 -32.03 4.44 -0.60
CA ASP A 115 -32.29 5.20 0.64
C ASP A 115 -31.08 6.10 0.96
N MET A 116 -29.85 5.61 0.78
CA MET A 116 -28.63 6.42 0.94
C MET A 116 -28.54 7.53 -0.12
N LEU A 117 -28.86 7.24 -1.37
CA LEU A 117 -28.77 8.20 -2.48
C LEU A 117 -29.80 9.35 -2.34
N VAL A 118 -31.01 9.06 -1.85
CA VAL A 118 -32.01 10.11 -1.59
C VAL A 118 -31.77 10.85 -0.27
N GLY A 119 -30.92 10.31 0.61
CA GLY A 119 -30.42 10.98 1.81
C GLY A 119 -31.10 10.58 3.13
N GLU A 120 -31.80 9.43 3.18
CA GLU A 120 -32.44 8.94 4.40
C GLU A 120 -31.42 8.58 5.50
N HIS A 121 -30.20 8.24 5.10
CA HIS A 121 -29.08 7.94 6.01
C HIS A 121 -28.22 9.18 6.36
N GLY A 122 -28.72 10.39 6.05
CA GLY A 122 -28.03 11.64 6.33
C GLY A 122 -27.08 12.08 5.21
N PRO A 123 -26.63 13.36 5.25
CA PRO A 123 -25.94 13.96 4.11
C PRO A 123 -24.53 13.40 3.90
N ALA A 124 -23.82 13.00 4.96
CA ALA A 124 -22.51 12.35 4.83
C ALA A 124 -22.60 11.00 4.09
N ALA A 125 -23.58 10.16 4.46
CA ALA A 125 -23.80 8.86 3.80
C ALA A 125 -24.20 9.05 2.34
N LYS A 126 -25.06 10.05 2.05
CA LYS A 126 -25.42 10.41 0.68
C LYS A 126 -24.20 10.78 -0.17
N SER A 127 -23.38 11.74 0.29
CA SER A 127 -22.19 12.16 -0.45
C SER A 127 -21.18 11.01 -0.63
N ALA A 128 -20.99 10.18 0.39
CA ALA A 128 -20.16 8.98 0.29
C ALA A 128 -20.69 7.99 -0.75
N PHE A 129 -22.02 7.78 -0.79
CA PHE A 129 -22.64 6.87 -1.75
C PHE A 129 -22.62 7.42 -3.19
N GLU A 130 -22.76 8.73 -3.39
CA GLU A 130 -22.58 9.38 -4.69
C GLU A 130 -21.17 9.16 -5.26
N ILE A 131 -20.13 9.25 -4.40
CA ILE A 131 -18.75 8.93 -4.77
C ILE A 131 -18.62 7.44 -5.15
N LEU A 132 -19.19 6.54 -4.34
CA LEU A 132 -19.19 5.10 -4.60
C LEU A 132 -19.90 4.73 -5.90
N LEU A 133 -21.02 5.38 -6.21
CA LEU A 133 -21.77 5.18 -7.45
C LEU A 133 -20.93 5.54 -8.67
N LYS A 134 -20.37 6.75 -8.70
CA LYS A 134 -19.48 7.19 -9.78
C LYS A 134 -18.27 6.28 -9.94
N PHE A 135 -17.72 5.78 -8.83
CA PHE A 135 -16.59 4.86 -8.87
C PHE A 135 -17.00 3.45 -9.34
N ALA A 136 -18.16 2.94 -8.93
CA ALA A 136 -18.70 1.67 -9.40
C ALA A 136 -18.97 1.69 -10.91
N GLU A 137 -19.55 2.79 -11.39
CA GLU A 137 -19.76 3.05 -12.81
C GLU A 137 -18.42 3.14 -13.56
N LEU A 138 -17.43 3.86 -13.02
CA LEU A 138 -16.07 3.91 -13.55
C LEU A 138 -15.48 2.50 -13.67
N GLN A 139 -15.69 1.62 -12.70
CA GLN A 139 -15.20 0.23 -12.72
C GLN A 139 -16.03 -0.71 -13.63
N GLY A 140 -17.18 -0.27 -14.13
CA GLY A 140 -18.12 -1.14 -14.83
C GLY A 140 -18.77 -2.19 -13.92
N ALA A 141 -18.88 -1.93 -12.62
CA ALA A 141 -19.54 -2.83 -11.68
C ALA A 141 -21.06 -2.89 -11.96
N SER A 142 -21.66 -4.06 -11.79
CA SER A 142 -23.10 -4.25 -12.05
C SER A 142 -23.99 -3.98 -10.83
N GLN A 143 -23.43 -4.08 -9.62
CA GLN A 143 -24.15 -3.93 -8.36
C GLN A 143 -23.16 -3.64 -7.20
N PHE A 144 -23.72 -3.33 -6.04
CA PHE A 144 -22.98 -3.23 -4.77
C PHE A 144 -23.14 -4.50 -3.92
N ILE A 145 -22.14 -4.78 -3.10
CA ILE A 145 -22.16 -5.82 -2.06
C ILE A 145 -22.02 -5.21 -0.67
N ASP A 146 -22.50 -5.93 0.33
CA ASP A 146 -22.21 -5.60 1.73
C ASP A 146 -20.77 -5.99 2.08
N VAL A 147 -20.13 -5.13 2.84
CA VAL A 147 -18.84 -5.39 3.48
C VAL A 147 -19.00 -5.37 5.00
N SER A 148 -18.24 -6.20 5.69
CA SER A 148 -18.36 -6.39 7.15
C SER A 148 -17.46 -5.47 7.98
N GLN A 149 -16.33 -5.07 7.42
CA GLN A 149 -15.31 -4.26 8.09
C GLN A 149 -14.47 -3.46 7.09
N ALA A 150 -13.91 -2.34 7.57
CA ALA A 150 -13.03 -1.48 6.79
C ALA A 150 -11.71 -1.17 7.51
N HIS A 151 -10.66 -0.97 6.71
CA HIS A 151 -9.37 -0.48 7.18
C HIS A 151 -8.96 0.71 6.32
N ILE A 152 -9.11 1.91 6.91
CA ILE A 152 -8.92 3.18 6.24
C ILE A 152 -7.42 3.44 6.10
N ASP A 153 -6.97 3.59 4.85
CA ASP A 153 -5.65 4.04 4.42
C ASP A 153 -5.57 5.58 4.35
N ALA A 154 -6.70 6.24 4.04
CA ALA A 154 -6.84 7.70 3.93
C ALA A 154 -6.65 8.50 5.25
N CYS A 155 -5.96 7.92 6.24
CA CYS A 155 -5.53 8.54 7.48
C CYS A 155 -4.04 8.95 7.49
N ILE A 156 -3.30 8.70 6.40
CA ILE A 156 -1.96 9.23 6.22
C ILE A 156 -2.05 10.72 5.83
N TYR A 157 -1.42 11.59 6.62
CA TYR A 157 -1.37 13.02 6.32
C TYR A 157 -0.38 13.27 5.18
N THR A 158 -0.92 13.63 4.01
CA THR A 158 -0.18 14.00 2.79
C THR A 158 -0.42 15.44 2.35
N GLY A 159 -1.24 16.16 3.09
CA GLY A 159 -1.61 17.54 2.83
C GLY A 159 -2.95 17.89 3.48
N PRO A 160 -3.31 19.17 3.56
CA PRO A 160 -4.55 19.57 4.25
C PRO A 160 -5.84 19.08 3.58
N SER A 161 -5.84 18.74 2.30
CA SER A 161 -7.03 18.19 1.61
C SER A 161 -7.59 16.93 2.27
N GLY A 162 -6.74 16.03 2.76
CA GLY A 162 -7.19 14.85 3.50
C GLY A 162 -7.90 15.23 4.80
N VAL A 163 -7.40 16.26 5.50
CA VAL A 163 -8.02 16.80 6.71
C VAL A 163 -9.36 17.46 6.39
N GLU A 164 -9.43 18.27 5.32
CA GLU A 164 -10.65 18.94 4.89
C GLU A 164 -11.71 17.94 4.40
N PHE A 165 -11.31 16.85 3.74
CA PHE A 165 -12.21 15.75 3.38
C PHE A 165 -12.84 15.11 4.62
N ALA A 166 -12.01 14.70 5.58
CA ALA A 166 -12.49 14.08 6.81
C ALA A 166 -13.34 15.04 7.65
N GLN A 167 -12.91 16.30 7.80
CA GLN A 167 -13.66 17.31 8.56
C GLN A 167 -15.01 17.61 7.91
N LYS A 168 -15.06 17.76 6.58
CA LYS A 168 -16.32 17.99 5.86
C LYS A 168 -17.31 16.84 6.07
N LEU A 169 -16.86 15.59 6.03
CA LEU A 169 -17.72 14.45 6.35
C LEU A 169 -18.22 14.53 7.80
N LEU A 170 -17.36 14.88 8.75
CA LEU A 170 -17.72 15.00 10.16
C LEU A 170 -18.75 16.11 10.39
N ASP A 171 -18.59 17.26 9.72
CA ASP A 171 -19.52 18.40 9.76
C ASP A 171 -20.89 18.02 9.16
N LEU A 172 -20.92 17.09 8.21
CA LEU A 172 -22.13 16.48 7.67
C LEU A 172 -22.72 15.37 8.58
N GLY A 173 -22.18 15.18 9.78
CA GLY A 173 -22.69 14.22 10.76
C GLY A 173 -22.28 12.76 10.50
N ALA A 174 -21.18 12.53 9.78
CA ALA A 174 -20.69 11.19 9.45
C ALA A 174 -20.55 10.26 10.66
N LYS A 175 -21.03 9.02 10.51
CA LYS A 175 -20.80 7.89 11.41
C LYS A 175 -20.55 6.63 10.59
N PHE A 176 -19.51 5.89 10.93
CA PHE A 176 -19.22 4.61 10.29
C PHE A 176 -20.27 3.58 10.68
N THR A 177 -20.71 2.79 9.70
CA THR A 177 -21.79 1.79 9.85
C THR A 177 -21.27 0.37 10.04
N ILE A 178 -19.98 0.14 9.80
CA ILE A 178 -19.30 -1.15 9.93
C ILE A 178 -18.10 -1.06 10.86
N THR A 179 -17.49 -2.20 11.20
CA THR A 179 -16.28 -2.20 12.05
C THR A 179 -15.15 -1.53 11.29
N THR A 180 -14.74 -0.34 11.73
CA THR A 180 -13.75 0.48 11.02
C THR A 180 -12.48 0.65 11.83
N THR A 181 -11.35 0.54 11.15
CA THR A 181 -10.02 0.58 11.74
C THR A 181 -9.13 1.49 10.91
N LEU A 182 -8.04 1.99 11.49
CA LEU A 182 -7.15 2.96 10.86
C LEU A 182 -5.77 2.35 10.58
N ASN A 183 -5.25 2.63 9.39
CA ASN A 183 -3.85 2.41 9.03
C ASN A 183 -2.94 3.25 9.95
N SER A 184 -1.64 2.96 9.93
CA SER A 184 -0.64 3.85 10.49
C SER A 184 -0.75 5.23 9.86
N ILE A 185 -0.53 6.25 10.67
CA ILE A 185 -0.62 7.67 10.34
C ILE A 185 0.78 8.27 10.16
N SER A 186 0.88 9.59 10.02
CA SER A 186 2.16 10.26 9.74
C SER A 186 2.96 10.63 11.00
N ILE A 187 2.48 10.29 12.19
CA ILE A 187 3.10 10.62 13.48
C ILE A 187 2.95 9.49 14.50
N ASP A 188 3.87 9.39 15.45
CA ASP A 188 3.61 8.68 16.71
C ASP A 188 2.81 9.62 17.62
N ARG A 189 1.49 9.40 17.74
CA ARG A 189 0.61 10.29 18.52
C ARG A 189 0.99 10.43 19.98
N ARG A 190 1.71 9.46 20.54
CA ARG A 190 2.12 9.48 21.95
C ARG A 190 3.44 10.23 22.14
N ARG A 191 4.28 10.26 21.12
CA ARG A 191 5.70 10.61 21.26
C ARG A 191 6.24 11.58 20.20
N TRP A 192 5.40 12.12 19.32
CA TRP A 192 5.84 13.02 18.24
C TRP A 192 6.66 14.22 18.76
N GLN A 193 6.31 14.73 19.94
CA GLN A 193 7.04 15.82 20.61
C GLN A 193 8.46 15.39 21.01
N GLU A 194 8.59 14.22 21.63
CA GLU A 194 9.89 13.62 22.00
C GLU A 194 10.76 13.35 20.76
N MET A 195 10.10 12.95 19.67
CA MET A 195 10.73 12.68 18.37
C MET A 195 11.09 13.94 17.59
N GLY A 196 10.76 15.14 18.10
CA GLY A 196 11.08 16.41 17.46
C GLY A 196 10.30 16.67 16.17
N MET A 197 9.12 16.07 16.00
CA MET A 197 8.30 16.29 14.81
C MET A 197 7.75 17.73 14.77
N ASP A 198 7.54 18.26 13.56
CA ASP A 198 6.99 19.61 13.38
C ASP A 198 5.60 19.72 14.04
N PRO A 199 5.40 20.64 15.01
CA PRO A 199 4.11 20.81 15.68
C PRO A 199 2.94 21.09 14.74
N LYS A 200 3.17 21.79 13.62
CA LYS A 200 2.10 22.11 12.66
C LYS A 200 1.66 20.87 11.88
N VAL A 201 2.62 20.10 11.39
CA VAL A 201 2.35 18.84 10.67
C VAL A 201 1.70 17.84 11.63
N SER A 202 2.19 17.78 12.86
CA SER A 202 1.66 16.88 13.88
C SER A 202 0.22 17.24 14.26
N ALA A 203 -0.09 18.52 14.44
CA ALA A 203 -1.46 18.96 14.72
C ALA A 203 -2.45 18.60 13.60
N GLU A 204 -2.06 18.73 12.33
CA GLU A 204 -2.93 18.37 11.20
C GLU A 204 -3.08 16.84 11.06
N ALA A 205 -2.02 16.07 11.30
CA ALA A 205 -2.09 14.61 11.34
C ALA A 205 -2.97 14.09 12.50
N GLU A 206 -2.90 14.73 13.68
CA GLU A 206 -3.81 14.47 14.80
C GLU A 206 -5.26 14.80 14.44
N ARG A 207 -5.50 15.98 13.86
CA ARG A 207 -6.84 16.42 13.44
C ARG A 207 -7.48 15.44 12.45
N LEU A 208 -6.71 14.92 11.50
CA LEU A 208 -7.19 13.87 10.58
C LEU A 208 -7.58 12.59 11.31
N ALA A 209 -6.70 12.09 12.19
CA ALA A 209 -6.96 10.88 12.96
C ALA A 209 -8.18 11.04 13.88
N ASP A 210 -8.31 12.20 14.54
CA ASP A 210 -9.41 12.52 15.44
C ASP A 210 -10.74 12.65 14.71
N ALA A 211 -10.75 13.19 13.49
CA ALA A 211 -11.95 13.24 12.67
C ALA A 211 -12.52 11.83 12.42
N TYR A 212 -11.69 10.87 12.01
CA TYR A 212 -12.16 9.50 11.79
C TYR A 212 -12.52 8.76 13.09
N MET A 213 -11.81 9.01 14.20
CA MET A 213 -12.22 8.45 15.49
C MET A 213 -13.57 9.02 15.96
N ALA A 214 -13.83 10.31 15.72
CA ALA A 214 -15.12 10.94 16.01
C ALA A 214 -16.27 10.36 15.16
N MET A 215 -15.97 9.84 13.96
CA MET A 215 -16.92 9.08 13.14
C MET A 215 -17.12 7.63 13.63
N GLY A 216 -16.27 7.12 14.53
CA GLY A 216 -16.40 5.80 15.14
C GLY A 216 -15.31 4.79 14.79
N ALA A 217 -14.19 5.20 14.20
CA ALA A 217 -13.09 4.27 13.92
C ALA A 217 -12.37 3.84 15.21
N CYS A 218 -11.96 2.57 15.24
CA CYS A 218 -11.10 2.03 16.29
C CYS A 218 -9.66 2.55 16.15
N MET A 219 -9.05 2.88 17.29
CA MET A 219 -7.69 3.39 17.41
C MET A 219 -6.63 2.28 17.21
N SER A 220 -6.45 1.82 15.98
CA SER A 220 -5.52 0.72 15.66
C SER A 220 -4.16 1.14 15.13
N PHE A 221 -4.12 2.20 14.33
CA PHE A 221 -2.92 2.82 13.75
C PHE A 221 -1.84 1.81 13.29
N THR A 222 -2.17 0.94 12.35
CA THR A 222 -1.22 -0.06 11.85
C THR A 222 -1.40 -0.38 10.37
N CYS A 223 -0.30 -0.42 9.63
CA CYS A 223 -0.27 -0.89 8.23
C CYS A 223 -0.32 -2.41 8.07
N ALA A 224 -0.31 -3.14 9.19
CA ALA A 224 -0.42 -4.58 9.25
C ALA A 224 -1.66 -5.00 10.07
N PRO A 225 -2.90 -4.68 9.60
CA PRO A 225 -4.13 -5.00 10.34
C PRO A 225 -4.36 -6.50 10.50
N TYR A 226 -3.76 -7.33 9.65
CA TYR A 226 -3.77 -8.80 9.75
C TYR A 226 -2.93 -9.35 10.93
N LEU A 227 -2.21 -8.51 11.68
CA LEU A 227 -1.53 -8.90 12.92
C LEU A 227 -2.37 -8.64 14.17
N ARG A 228 -3.62 -8.21 14.01
CA ARG A 228 -4.54 -7.92 15.11
C ARG A 228 -5.25 -9.18 15.60
N ASP A 229 -5.94 -9.07 16.72
CA ASP A 229 -6.67 -10.22 17.30
C ASP A 229 -7.91 -10.57 16.48
N LYS A 230 -8.61 -9.55 15.94
CA LYS A 230 -9.76 -9.72 15.05
C LYS A 230 -9.32 -9.46 13.62
N ILE A 231 -9.24 -10.53 12.82
CA ILE A 231 -8.94 -10.50 11.39
C ILE A 231 -10.13 -11.06 10.59
N PRO A 232 -10.24 -10.75 9.29
CA PRO A 232 -11.26 -11.31 8.42
C PRO A 232 -11.16 -12.84 8.28
N GLU A 233 -12.30 -13.47 8.06
CA GLU A 233 -12.44 -14.89 7.73
C GLU A 233 -12.31 -15.13 6.22
N MET A 234 -12.06 -16.39 5.85
CA MET A 234 -12.00 -16.80 4.44
C MET A 234 -13.35 -16.57 3.75
N GLY A 235 -13.32 -15.91 2.59
CA GLY A 235 -14.50 -15.56 1.80
C GLY A 235 -15.22 -14.29 2.23
N GLU A 236 -14.84 -13.68 3.36
CA GLU A 236 -15.45 -12.45 3.87
C GLU A 236 -15.17 -11.25 2.95
N ASN A 237 -16.21 -10.48 2.59
CA ASN A 237 -16.07 -9.23 1.84
C ASN A 237 -15.75 -8.08 2.80
N ILE A 238 -14.62 -7.40 2.58
CA ILE A 238 -14.12 -6.31 3.43
C ILE A 238 -13.71 -5.10 2.58
N GLY A 239 -13.55 -3.93 3.22
CA GLY A 239 -13.05 -2.70 2.63
C GLY A 239 -11.68 -2.30 3.18
N TRP A 240 -10.63 -3.05 2.85
CA TRP A 240 -9.25 -2.67 3.21
C TRP A 240 -8.58 -2.03 2.00
N ALA A 241 -7.89 -0.89 2.18
CA ALA A 241 -7.25 -0.15 1.08
C ALA A 241 -5.71 -0.23 1.07
N GLU A 242 -5.06 -0.31 2.23
CA GLU A 242 -3.60 -0.36 2.32
C GLU A 242 -3.03 -1.53 1.50
N SER A 243 -2.19 -1.21 0.52
CA SER A 243 -1.66 -2.12 -0.50
C SER A 243 -1.16 -3.48 0.03
N ASN A 244 -0.39 -3.47 1.13
CA ASN A 244 0.14 -4.72 1.70
C ASN A 244 -0.94 -5.51 2.44
N ALA A 245 -1.87 -4.82 3.09
CA ALA A 245 -3.00 -5.42 3.79
C ALA A 245 -4.00 -6.05 2.82
N VAL A 246 -4.25 -5.40 1.68
CA VAL A 246 -5.08 -5.92 0.58
C VAL A 246 -4.53 -7.24 0.06
N VAL A 247 -3.25 -7.27 -0.28
CA VAL A 247 -2.59 -8.47 -0.81
C VAL A 247 -2.60 -9.58 0.24
N TYR A 248 -2.32 -9.27 1.51
CA TYR A 248 -2.35 -10.26 2.58
C TYR A 248 -3.76 -10.81 2.83
N ALA A 249 -4.78 -9.94 2.88
CA ALA A 249 -6.17 -10.34 3.07
C ALA A 249 -6.65 -11.26 1.96
N ASN A 250 -6.38 -10.91 0.69
CA ASN A 250 -6.77 -11.75 -0.44
C ASN A 250 -5.98 -13.06 -0.49
N SER A 251 -4.65 -13.00 -0.44
CA SER A 251 -3.80 -14.16 -0.68
C SER A 251 -3.68 -15.10 0.51
N VAL A 252 -3.52 -14.56 1.72
CA VAL A 252 -3.16 -15.35 2.90
C VAL A 252 -4.39 -15.69 3.73
N LEU A 253 -5.31 -14.74 3.91
CA LEU A 253 -6.55 -14.98 4.65
C LEU A 253 -7.67 -15.55 3.78
N GLY A 254 -7.61 -15.35 2.46
CA GLY A 254 -8.70 -15.72 1.55
C GLY A 254 -9.93 -14.82 1.68
N ALA A 255 -9.81 -13.67 2.33
CA ALA A 255 -10.84 -12.63 2.34
C ALA A 255 -10.89 -11.94 0.97
N ARG A 256 -11.89 -11.08 0.77
CA ARG A 256 -12.16 -10.43 -0.52
C ARG A 256 -12.18 -8.91 -0.36
N THR A 257 -11.21 -8.25 -0.99
CA THR A 257 -11.09 -6.79 -1.07
C THR A 257 -10.34 -6.39 -2.34
N GLN A 258 -10.37 -5.11 -2.68
CA GLN A 258 -9.59 -4.54 -3.80
C GLN A 258 -8.56 -3.55 -3.30
N LYS A 259 -7.65 -3.13 -4.20
CA LYS A 259 -6.75 -1.99 -3.96
C LYS A 259 -7.53 -0.69 -4.12
N TYR A 260 -8.42 -0.43 -3.18
CA TYR A 260 -9.21 0.79 -3.17
C TYR A 260 -8.31 2.01 -3.03
N PRO A 261 -8.50 3.05 -3.86
CA PRO A 261 -7.76 4.29 -3.65
C PRO A 261 -8.24 5.02 -2.39
N ASP A 262 -7.38 5.87 -1.83
CA ASP A 262 -7.70 6.64 -0.63
C ASP A 262 -8.99 7.44 -0.83
N PHE A 263 -9.77 7.59 0.24
CA PHE A 263 -11.11 8.19 0.33
C PHE A 263 -12.26 7.24 0.00
N LEU A 264 -12.05 6.27 -0.90
CA LEU A 264 -13.09 5.29 -1.21
C LEU A 264 -13.32 4.34 -0.04
N ASP A 265 -12.25 3.94 0.63
CA ASP A 265 -12.26 3.19 1.89
C ASP A 265 -13.10 3.86 2.99
N VAL A 266 -13.03 5.19 3.11
CA VAL A 266 -13.88 5.98 4.01
C VAL A 266 -15.34 5.90 3.57
N CYS A 267 -15.61 6.00 2.27
CA CYS A 267 -16.98 5.89 1.74
C CYS A 267 -17.57 4.49 1.96
N ILE A 268 -16.75 3.45 1.79
CA ILE A 268 -17.11 2.06 2.10
C ILE A 268 -17.42 1.91 3.59
N ALA A 269 -16.61 2.51 4.47
CA ALA A 269 -16.83 2.49 5.92
C ALA A 269 -18.11 3.22 6.36
N LEU A 270 -18.50 4.29 5.67
CA LEU A 270 -19.72 5.05 5.96
C LEU A 270 -20.99 4.33 5.50
N THR A 271 -20.93 3.64 4.36
CA THR A 271 -22.11 3.01 3.74
C THR A 271 -22.25 1.52 4.06
N GLY A 272 -21.14 0.86 4.39
CA GLY A 272 -21.05 -0.60 4.47
C GLY A 272 -21.20 -1.27 3.12
N ARG A 273 -20.98 -0.54 2.01
CA ARG A 273 -21.16 -1.01 0.64
C ARG A 273 -19.87 -0.85 -0.15
N ALA A 274 -19.61 -1.81 -1.04
CA ALA A 274 -18.51 -1.74 -1.99
C ALA A 274 -18.96 -2.21 -3.38
N PRO A 275 -18.36 -1.70 -4.48
CA PRO A 275 -18.69 -2.18 -5.82
C PRO A 275 -18.35 -3.67 -5.98
N LEU A 276 -19.24 -4.44 -6.60
CA LEU A 276 -18.97 -5.82 -6.98
C LEU A 276 -18.07 -5.86 -8.22
N SER A 277 -16.76 -5.81 -7.99
CA SER A 277 -15.75 -5.81 -9.04
C SER A 277 -14.44 -6.44 -8.54
N GLY A 278 -13.49 -6.62 -9.45
CA GLY A 278 -12.15 -7.15 -9.15
C GLY A 278 -12.18 -8.40 -8.26
N CYS A 279 -11.35 -8.42 -7.21
CA CYS A 279 -11.17 -9.58 -6.33
C CYS A 279 -12.36 -9.93 -5.42
N HIS A 280 -13.50 -9.23 -5.51
CA HIS A 280 -14.76 -9.73 -4.92
C HIS A 280 -15.40 -10.84 -5.76
N LEU A 281 -15.13 -10.84 -7.07
CA LEU A 281 -15.59 -11.85 -8.01
C LEU A 281 -14.59 -13.00 -8.07
N GLU A 282 -15.08 -14.23 -7.92
CA GLU A 282 -14.24 -15.43 -7.93
C GLU A 282 -13.49 -15.61 -9.25
N GLU A 283 -14.14 -15.30 -10.39
CA GLU A 283 -13.50 -15.35 -11.70
C GLU A 283 -12.25 -14.47 -11.79
N ASN A 284 -12.32 -13.28 -11.20
CA ASN A 284 -11.25 -12.29 -11.21
C ASN A 284 -10.13 -12.59 -10.20
N ARG A 285 -10.26 -13.66 -9.40
CA ARG A 285 -9.21 -14.14 -8.48
C ARG A 285 -8.36 -15.24 -9.10
N LYS A 286 -8.77 -15.79 -10.24
CA LYS A 286 -8.07 -16.87 -10.92
C LYS A 286 -6.69 -16.39 -11.42
N PRO A 287 -5.64 -17.20 -11.23
CA PRO A 287 -4.31 -16.84 -11.71
C PRO A 287 -4.27 -16.83 -13.25
N SER A 288 -3.64 -15.81 -13.82
CA SER A 288 -3.39 -15.68 -15.26
C SER A 288 -1.89 -15.77 -15.62
N LEU A 289 -1.01 -15.85 -14.62
CA LEU A 289 0.43 -16.07 -14.76
C LEU A 289 0.90 -17.24 -13.89
N VAL A 290 2.00 -17.88 -14.28
CA VAL A 290 2.67 -18.90 -13.46
C VAL A 290 4.14 -18.56 -13.33
N PHE A 291 4.64 -18.47 -12.10
CA PHE A 291 6.07 -18.34 -11.80
C PHE A 291 6.59 -19.60 -11.11
N LYS A 292 7.69 -20.15 -11.63
CA LYS A 292 8.41 -21.24 -10.98
C LYS A 292 9.62 -20.68 -10.24
N VAL A 293 9.55 -20.67 -8.91
CA VAL A 293 10.63 -20.25 -8.04
C VAL A 293 11.64 -21.39 -7.92
N PRO A 294 12.96 -21.12 -8.02
CA PRO A 294 13.97 -22.15 -7.89
C PRO A 294 14.05 -22.64 -6.45
N HIS A 295 14.42 -23.90 -6.25
CA HIS A 295 14.79 -24.38 -4.93
C HIS A 295 16.07 -23.68 -4.47
N ILE A 296 16.00 -22.98 -3.33
CA ILE A 296 17.13 -22.30 -2.71
C ILE A 296 17.44 -23.04 -1.39
N ALA A 297 18.59 -23.71 -1.33
CA ALA A 297 19.06 -24.30 -0.09
C ALA A 297 19.44 -23.19 0.90
N GLU A 298 19.06 -23.36 2.18
CA GLU A 298 19.45 -22.47 3.28
C GLU A 298 19.08 -20.99 3.04
N ALA A 299 17.90 -20.74 2.45
CA ALA A 299 17.36 -19.39 2.30
C ALA A 299 17.18 -18.72 3.68
N ASP A 300 17.62 -17.47 3.80
CA ASP A 300 17.39 -16.65 4.99
C ASP A 300 16.11 -15.79 4.87
N ASP A 301 15.88 -14.92 5.84
CA ASP A 301 14.71 -14.05 5.92
C ASP A 301 14.62 -12.99 4.80
N LEU A 302 15.68 -12.78 4.01
CA LEU A 302 15.63 -11.90 2.83
C LEU A 302 15.04 -12.57 1.59
N PHE A 303 14.92 -13.89 1.57
CA PHE A 303 14.41 -14.59 0.40
C PHE A 303 13.00 -14.12 0.01
N TYR A 304 12.07 -14.10 0.96
CA TYR A 304 10.68 -13.72 0.74
C TYR A 304 10.49 -12.27 0.27
N PRO A 305 11.08 -11.23 0.89
CA PRO A 305 10.96 -9.87 0.40
C PRO A 305 11.61 -9.69 -0.99
N VAL A 306 12.74 -10.34 -1.28
CA VAL A 306 13.36 -10.26 -2.62
C VAL A 306 12.52 -10.97 -3.69
N ALA A 307 12.02 -12.17 -3.39
CA ALA A 307 11.18 -12.93 -4.30
C ALA A 307 9.83 -12.23 -4.56
N GLY A 308 9.18 -11.71 -3.51
CA GLY A 308 7.94 -10.97 -3.62
C GLY A 308 8.09 -9.72 -4.49
N TYR A 309 9.18 -8.96 -4.29
CA TYR A 309 9.47 -7.78 -5.10
C TYR A 309 9.69 -8.12 -6.58
N LEU A 310 10.50 -9.14 -6.88
CA LEU A 310 10.76 -9.61 -8.25
C LEU A 310 9.48 -10.05 -8.94
N ILE A 311 8.69 -10.91 -8.29
CA ILE A 311 7.44 -11.43 -8.84
C ILE A 311 6.46 -10.29 -9.06
N GLY A 312 6.38 -9.33 -8.13
CA GLY A 312 5.52 -8.16 -8.28
C GLY A 312 5.86 -7.32 -9.51
N GLN A 313 7.16 -7.08 -9.77
CA GLN A 313 7.63 -6.35 -10.95
C GLN A 313 7.23 -7.03 -12.26
N LEU A 314 7.24 -8.36 -12.28
CA LEU A 314 6.93 -9.16 -13.46
C LEU A 314 5.42 -9.39 -13.65
N SER A 315 4.61 -9.22 -12.61
CA SER A 315 3.18 -9.53 -12.64
C SER A 315 2.33 -8.41 -13.25
N GLY A 316 2.67 -7.15 -12.99
CA GLY A 316 1.83 -6.01 -13.37
C GLY A 316 0.43 -6.14 -12.74
N PRO A 317 -0.67 -6.08 -13.53
CA PRO A 317 -2.03 -6.28 -13.03
C PRO A 317 -2.46 -7.75 -12.92
N ASN A 318 -1.67 -8.67 -13.47
CA ASN A 318 -2.05 -10.09 -13.57
C ASN A 318 -1.80 -10.82 -12.25
N ILE A 319 -2.72 -11.69 -11.84
CA ILE A 319 -2.59 -12.50 -10.63
C ILE A 319 -1.69 -13.72 -10.90
N PRO A 320 -0.55 -13.86 -10.19
CA PRO A 320 0.33 -15.00 -10.39
C PRO A 320 -0.03 -16.20 -9.52
N LEU A 321 0.17 -17.41 -10.06
CA LEU A 321 0.40 -18.64 -9.32
C LEU A 321 1.90 -18.89 -9.17
N ILE A 322 2.38 -18.90 -7.94
CA ILE A 322 3.74 -19.26 -7.57
C ILE A 322 3.81 -20.77 -7.29
N ILE A 323 4.74 -21.44 -7.96
CA ILE A 323 5.09 -22.85 -7.73
C ILE A 323 6.57 -22.97 -7.34
N GLY A 324 6.94 -24.07 -6.69
CA GLY A 324 8.30 -24.32 -6.18
C GLY A 324 8.51 -23.97 -4.71
N LEU A 325 7.47 -23.49 -4.01
CA LEU A 325 7.45 -23.16 -2.58
C LEU A 325 6.55 -24.10 -1.75
N GLU A 326 6.05 -25.18 -2.34
CA GLU A 326 5.05 -26.07 -1.73
C GLU A 326 5.55 -26.70 -0.42
N ASN A 327 6.88 -26.91 -0.31
CA ASN A 327 7.53 -27.51 0.85
C ASN A 327 8.33 -26.49 1.68
N ALA A 328 8.18 -25.18 1.41
CA ALA A 328 8.97 -24.14 2.06
C ALA A 328 8.42 -23.73 3.44
N SER A 329 7.16 -24.08 3.75
CA SER A 329 6.47 -23.79 5.02
C SER A 329 6.67 -22.34 5.50
N PRO A 330 6.33 -21.32 4.67
CA PRO A 330 6.55 -19.93 5.04
C PRO A 330 5.74 -19.55 6.29
N SER A 331 6.38 -18.82 7.20
CA SER A 331 5.73 -18.27 8.37
C SER A 331 4.81 -17.09 8.02
N VAL A 332 4.03 -16.63 9.00
CA VAL A 332 3.26 -15.38 8.90
C VAL A 332 4.14 -14.19 8.53
N SER A 333 5.35 -14.10 9.09
CA SER A 333 6.30 -13.01 8.82
C SER A 333 6.87 -13.11 7.40
N ASP A 334 7.09 -14.33 6.90
CA ASP A 334 7.57 -14.56 5.54
C ASP A 334 6.51 -14.14 4.50
N LEU A 335 5.26 -14.57 4.69
CA LEU A 335 4.15 -14.17 3.83
C LEU A 335 3.86 -12.67 3.91
N LYS A 336 4.04 -12.07 5.09
CA LYS A 336 3.97 -10.61 5.28
C LYS A 336 5.03 -9.89 4.45
N ALA A 337 6.29 -10.32 4.57
CA ALA A 337 7.42 -9.71 3.86
C ALA A 337 7.27 -9.89 2.34
N PHE A 338 6.90 -11.10 1.88
CA PHE A 338 6.61 -11.38 0.48
C PHE A 338 5.48 -10.50 -0.06
N GLY A 339 4.33 -10.49 0.63
CA GLY A 339 3.14 -9.76 0.19
C GLY A 339 3.34 -8.25 0.15
N ALA A 340 4.04 -7.68 1.13
CA ALA A 340 4.38 -6.27 1.13
C ALA A 340 5.31 -5.88 -0.02
N ALA A 341 6.32 -6.71 -0.29
CA ALA A 341 7.25 -6.50 -1.40
C ALA A 341 6.55 -6.65 -2.77
N PHE A 342 5.67 -7.63 -2.91
CA PHE A 342 4.83 -7.82 -4.08
C PHE A 342 3.91 -6.62 -4.33
N ALA A 343 3.20 -6.17 -3.29
CA ALA A 343 2.28 -5.04 -3.37
C ALA A 343 2.98 -3.72 -3.74
N THR A 344 4.28 -3.59 -3.45
CA THR A 344 5.09 -2.40 -3.77
C THR A 344 5.27 -2.22 -5.28
N THR A 345 5.33 -3.30 -6.06
CA THR A 345 5.65 -3.24 -7.49
C THR A 345 4.55 -3.74 -8.41
N ALA A 346 3.65 -4.59 -7.93
CA ALA A 346 2.48 -5.06 -8.68
C ALA A 346 1.27 -4.16 -8.51
N SER A 347 0.47 -4.00 -9.57
CA SER A 347 -0.91 -3.50 -9.44
C SER A 347 -1.90 -4.61 -9.09
N ALA A 348 -1.57 -5.89 -9.35
CA ALA A 348 -2.37 -7.04 -8.93
C ALA A 348 -2.71 -7.00 -7.42
N ALA A 349 -3.97 -7.27 -7.09
CA ALA A 349 -4.49 -7.20 -5.71
C ALA A 349 -4.19 -8.47 -4.88
N MET A 350 -3.67 -9.52 -5.51
CA MET A 350 -3.35 -10.78 -4.87
C MET A 350 -2.35 -11.61 -5.68
N PHE A 351 -1.81 -12.64 -5.02
CA PHE A 351 -1.06 -13.76 -5.59
C PHE A 351 -1.56 -15.09 -5.00
N HIS A 352 -1.18 -16.20 -5.63
CA HIS A 352 -1.39 -17.55 -5.12
C HIS A 352 -0.05 -18.25 -4.92
N ILE A 353 0.17 -18.95 -3.81
CA ILE A 353 1.30 -19.87 -3.64
C ILE A 353 0.74 -21.28 -3.49
N ARG A 354 1.06 -22.15 -4.46
CA ARG A 354 0.52 -23.51 -4.51
C ARG A 354 0.79 -24.26 -3.21
N GLY A 355 -0.27 -24.83 -2.62
CA GLY A 355 -0.19 -25.59 -1.37
C GLY A 355 0.06 -24.75 -0.10
N VAL A 356 0.13 -23.42 -0.21
CA VAL A 356 0.37 -22.50 0.91
C VAL A 356 -0.82 -21.55 1.08
N THR A 357 -1.24 -20.85 0.02
CA THR A 357 -2.40 -19.96 0.09
C THR A 357 -3.70 -20.77 -0.02
N PRO A 358 -4.77 -20.41 0.71
CA PRO A 358 -5.99 -21.21 0.82
C PRO A 358 -6.65 -21.52 -0.53
N GLU A 359 -6.70 -20.54 -1.43
CA GLU A 359 -7.30 -20.68 -2.77
C GLU A 359 -6.40 -21.43 -3.78
N ALA A 360 -5.19 -21.83 -3.38
CA ALA A 360 -4.25 -22.58 -4.22
C ALA A 360 -3.98 -23.99 -3.67
N SER A 361 -4.93 -24.54 -2.91
CA SER A 361 -4.95 -25.94 -2.51
C SER A 361 -5.08 -26.86 -3.74
N LYS A 362 -4.72 -28.14 -3.62
CA LYS A 362 -4.84 -29.10 -4.73
C LYS A 362 -6.27 -29.18 -5.26
N ASP A 363 -7.26 -29.11 -4.37
CA ASP A 363 -8.67 -29.21 -4.71
C ASP A 363 -9.17 -27.93 -5.40
N SER A 364 -8.80 -26.76 -4.88
CA SER A 364 -9.12 -25.45 -5.49
C SER A 364 -8.47 -25.30 -6.88
N MET A 365 -7.24 -25.79 -7.05
CA MET A 365 -6.56 -25.75 -8.34
C MET A 365 -7.19 -26.71 -9.37
N ALA A 366 -7.73 -27.84 -8.93
CA ALA A 366 -8.47 -28.76 -9.79
C ALA A 366 -9.82 -28.18 -10.23
N SER A 367 -10.52 -27.44 -9.36
CA SER A 367 -11.80 -26.80 -9.70
C SER A 367 -11.66 -25.68 -10.72
N TYR A 368 -10.50 -25.03 -10.82
CA TYR A 368 -10.33 -23.94 -11.78
C TYR A 368 -10.36 -24.39 -13.25
N GLN A 369 -10.10 -25.67 -13.56
CA GLN A 369 -10.00 -26.18 -14.94
C GLN A 369 -9.14 -25.30 -15.88
N LEU A 370 -8.19 -24.54 -15.31
CA LEU A 370 -7.44 -23.53 -16.04
C LEU A 370 -6.38 -24.19 -16.93
N GLN A 371 -6.38 -23.84 -18.22
CA GLN A 371 -5.20 -23.98 -19.06
C GLN A 371 -4.19 -22.90 -18.66
N LEU A 372 -3.44 -23.16 -17.59
CA LEU A 372 -2.42 -22.24 -17.13
C LEU A 372 -1.32 -22.09 -18.18
N PRO A 373 -0.77 -20.87 -18.37
CA PRO A 373 0.34 -20.66 -19.29
C PRO A 373 1.59 -21.40 -18.84
N GLN A 374 2.54 -21.55 -19.76
CA GLN A 374 3.87 -22.11 -19.44
C GLN A 374 4.53 -21.27 -18.33
N PRO A 375 5.13 -21.91 -17.31
CA PRO A 375 5.74 -21.17 -16.20
C PRO A 375 6.91 -20.29 -16.65
N ILE A 376 6.93 -19.06 -16.16
CA ILE A 376 8.12 -18.21 -16.17
C ILE A 376 9.06 -18.73 -15.07
N VAL A 377 10.15 -19.37 -15.48
CA VAL A 377 11.14 -19.96 -14.55
C VAL A 377 12.07 -18.86 -14.06
N LEU A 378 12.03 -18.59 -12.76
CA LEU A 378 12.94 -17.66 -12.11
C LEU A 378 14.26 -18.35 -11.79
N SER A 379 15.36 -17.61 -11.91
CA SER A 379 16.70 -18.09 -11.58
C SER A 379 17.27 -17.39 -10.34
N LYS A 380 18.30 -17.99 -9.74
CA LYS A 380 19.10 -17.35 -8.69
C LYS A 380 19.72 -16.03 -9.16
N ARG A 381 20.06 -15.92 -10.45
CA ARG A 381 20.57 -14.68 -11.06
C ARG A 381 19.51 -13.57 -11.08
N ASP A 382 18.24 -13.90 -11.27
CA ASP A 382 17.14 -12.92 -11.23
C ASP A 382 16.97 -12.38 -9.81
N LEU A 383 16.98 -13.27 -8.80
CA LEU A 383 16.95 -12.89 -7.39
C LEU A 383 18.14 -12.01 -7.01
N LEU A 384 19.36 -12.36 -7.46
CA LEU A 384 20.57 -11.56 -7.24
C LEU A 384 20.46 -10.17 -7.88
N LYS A 385 19.92 -10.08 -9.11
CA LYS A 385 19.70 -8.79 -9.77
C LYS A 385 18.72 -7.93 -8.99
N THR A 386 17.62 -8.51 -8.51
CA THR A 386 16.63 -7.80 -7.68
C THR A 386 17.21 -7.35 -6.36
N TYR A 387 17.95 -8.22 -5.67
CA TYR A 387 18.65 -7.87 -4.44
C TYR A 387 19.60 -6.68 -4.66
N LYS A 388 20.40 -6.69 -5.74
CA LYS A 388 21.27 -5.57 -6.10
C LYS A 388 20.49 -4.30 -6.43
N GLN A 389 19.31 -4.40 -7.05
CA GLN A 389 18.46 -3.24 -7.33
C GLN A 389 17.96 -2.56 -6.04
N LEU A 390 17.65 -3.34 -5.01
CA LEU A 390 17.17 -2.86 -3.71
C LEU A 390 18.30 -2.29 -2.82
N ASN A 391 19.56 -2.51 -3.18
CA ASN A 391 20.73 -1.93 -2.52
C ASN A 391 21.23 -0.73 -3.33
N THR A 392 20.82 0.48 -2.92
CA THR A 392 21.17 1.72 -3.65
C THR A 392 22.44 2.38 -3.12
N ALA A 393 22.89 2.03 -1.91
CA ALA A 393 24.16 2.48 -1.37
C ALA A 393 25.34 1.88 -2.15
N LYS A 394 26.28 2.73 -2.58
CA LYS A 394 27.47 2.30 -3.35
C LYS A 394 28.72 2.15 -2.51
N SER A 395 28.80 2.89 -1.41
CA SER A 395 29.86 2.86 -0.41
C SER A 395 29.42 3.72 0.78
N GLY A 396 30.02 3.49 1.96
CA GLY A 396 29.80 4.31 3.14
C GLY A 396 29.42 3.52 4.38
N THR A 397 29.31 4.26 5.49
CA THR A 397 28.82 3.75 6.78
C THR A 397 27.30 3.64 6.76
N ILE A 398 26.74 2.80 7.63
CA ILE A 398 25.31 2.81 7.95
C ILE A 398 25.10 3.82 9.07
N ASP A 399 24.16 4.73 8.88
CA ASP A 399 23.86 5.80 9.85
C ASP A 399 22.64 5.46 10.71
N LEU A 400 21.80 4.52 10.24
CA LEU A 400 20.57 4.10 10.89
C LEU A 400 20.17 2.70 10.40
N ILE A 401 19.69 1.86 11.30
CA ILE A 401 18.98 0.63 10.97
C ILE A 401 17.50 0.86 11.24
N SER A 402 16.66 0.62 10.23
CA SER A 402 15.22 0.74 10.34
C SER A 402 14.50 -0.57 10.00
N LEU A 403 13.64 -0.98 10.93
CA LEU A 403 12.83 -2.19 10.85
C LEU A 403 11.33 -1.84 11.02
N GLY A 404 10.44 -2.67 10.47
CA GLY A 404 8.98 -2.47 10.62
C GLY A 404 8.23 -1.89 9.42
N SER A 405 8.65 -2.20 8.19
CA SER A 405 7.90 -1.84 6.97
C SER A 405 7.45 -3.06 6.17
N PRO A 406 6.27 -3.67 6.42
CA PRO A 406 5.20 -3.24 7.34
C PRO A 406 5.53 -3.48 8.82
N HIS A 407 4.70 -2.91 9.71
CA HIS A 407 4.85 -2.99 11.16
C HIS A 407 5.27 -4.39 11.65
N PHE A 408 6.23 -4.42 12.57
CA PHE A 408 6.75 -5.66 13.15
C PHE A 408 5.66 -6.43 13.91
N SER A 409 5.70 -7.75 13.72
CA SER A 409 4.93 -8.74 14.47
C SER A 409 5.61 -9.08 15.79
N LEU A 410 4.86 -9.71 16.69
CA LEU A 410 5.40 -10.23 17.95
C LEU A 410 6.51 -11.28 17.71
N SER A 411 6.37 -12.12 16.66
CA SER A 411 7.40 -13.09 16.30
C SER A 411 8.69 -12.44 15.82
N GLU A 412 8.63 -11.37 15.03
CA GLU A 412 9.83 -10.65 14.60
C GLU A 412 10.54 -9.96 15.77
N LEU A 413 9.78 -9.36 16.71
CA LEU A 413 10.34 -8.82 17.94
C LEU A 413 11.05 -9.91 18.75
N SER A 414 10.42 -11.08 18.91
CA SER A 414 10.99 -12.22 19.64
C SER A 414 12.25 -12.78 18.99
N THR A 415 12.29 -12.85 17.65
CA THR A 415 13.49 -13.27 16.90
C THR A 415 14.60 -12.24 17.07
N LEU A 416 14.29 -10.94 16.97
CA LEU A 416 15.27 -9.87 17.15
C LEU A 416 15.87 -9.87 18.56
N THR A 417 15.05 -10.02 19.61
CA THR A 417 15.52 -10.09 20.99
C THR A 417 16.37 -11.34 21.24
N SER A 418 16.04 -12.47 20.61
CA SER A 418 16.85 -13.68 20.68
C SER A 418 18.23 -13.48 20.04
N LEU A 419 18.29 -12.82 18.88
CA LEU A 419 19.54 -12.48 18.20
C LEU A 419 20.40 -11.53 19.03
N ILE A 420 19.78 -10.52 19.65
CA ILE A 420 20.45 -9.58 20.56
C ILE A 420 20.97 -10.31 21.80
N SER A 421 20.17 -11.17 22.41
CA SER A 421 20.56 -11.92 23.62
C SER A 421 21.68 -12.93 23.37
N ALA A 422 21.83 -13.40 22.13
CA ALA A 422 22.90 -14.30 21.71
C ALA A 422 24.27 -13.60 21.51
N ILE A 423 24.35 -12.27 21.67
CA ILE A 423 25.59 -11.51 21.58
C ILE A 423 26.47 -11.83 22.80
N PRO A 424 27.69 -12.40 22.63
CA PRO A 424 28.61 -12.62 23.74
C PRO A 424 28.88 -11.36 24.57
N LEU A 425 28.82 -11.48 25.90
CA LEU A 425 28.98 -10.41 26.90
C LEU A 425 30.29 -9.61 26.79
N ASN A 426 31.33 -10.21 26.20
CA ASN A 426 32.63 -9.56 25.98
C ASN A 426 32.69 -8.73 24.68
N SER A 427 31.61 -8.74 23.88
CA SER A 427 31.47 -7.83 22.74
C SER A 427 31.21 -6.42 23.27
N PRO A 428 31.62 -5.35 22.56
CA PRO A 428 31.19 -4.00 22.93
C PRO A 428 29.66 -3.96 22.99
N SER A 429 29.11 -3.94 24.20
CA SER A 429 27.69 -4.16 24.50
C SER A 429 26.82 -2.93 24.22
N ARG A 430 27.19 -2.09 23.26
CA ARG A 430 26.43 -0.88 22.95
C ARG A 430 26.25 -0.76 21.44
N THR A 431 25.01 -0.55 21.04
CA THR A 431 24.65 -0.18 19.67
C THR A 431 25.49 1.01 19.23
N VAL A 432 26.31 0.79 18.21
CA VAL A 432 27.16 1.81 17.56
C VAL A 432 26.32 2.60 16.57
N ILE A 433 25.29 1.97 16.00
CA ILE A 433 24.46 2.51 14.92
C ILE A 433 23.00 2.50 15.37
N PRO A 434 22.32 3.67 15.45
CA PRO A 434 20.93 3.75 15.90
C PRO A 434 20.03 2.70 15.24
N LEU A 435 19.20 2.04 16.05
CA LEU A 435 18.23 1.04 15.59
C LEU A 435 16.82 1.53 15.92
N THR A 436 15.97 1.66 14.92
CA THR A 436 14.57 2.05 15.09
C THR A 436 13.63 0.97 14.56
N ILE A 437 12.60 0.66 15.33
CA ILE A 437 11.63 -0.41 15.04
C ILE A 437 10.23 0.18 15.08
N THR A 438 9.49 0.04 13.99
CA THR A 438 8.08 0.43 13.92
C THR A 438 7.16 -0.77 14.13
N THR A 439 6.18 -0.63 15.03
CA THR A 439 5.19 -1.67 15.35
C THR A 439 3.86 -1.06 15.76
N SER A 440 2.81 -1.87 15.88
CA SER A 440 1.50 -1.39 16.33
C SER A 440 1.45 -1.26 17.86
N ARG A 441 0.55 -0.42 18.38
CA ARG A 441 0.30 -0.34 19.84
C ARG A 441 -0.10 -1.67 20.45
N GLN A 442 -0.87 -2.48 19.73
CA GLN A 442 -1.31 -3.78 20.19
C GLN A 442 -0.11 -4.73 20.35
N ILE A 443 0.75 -4.83 19.33
CA ILE A 443 1.94 -5.69 19.37
C ILE A 443 2.94 -5.17 20.41
N TYR A 444 3.14 -3.85 20.51
CA TYR A 444 3.96 -3.24 21.56
C TYR A 444 3.46 -3.68 22.94
N SER A 445 2.16 -3.55 23.22
CA SER A 445 1.56 -3.97 24.48
C SER A 445 1.77 -5.47 24.75
N GLN A 446 1.54 -6.33 23.76
CA GLN A 446 1.78 -7.77 23.89
C GLN A 446 3.25 -8.07 24.22
N ALA A 447 4.19 -7.39 23.56
CA ALA A 447 5.63 -7.57 23.74
C ALA A 447 6.15 -7.04 25.09
N THR A 448 5.45 -6.12 25.76
CA THR A 448 5.79 -5.72 27.13
C THR A 448 5.59 -6.85 28.14
N HIS A 449 4.74 -7.83 27.84
CA HIS A 449 4.51 -8.99 28.72
C HIS A 449 5.56 -10.09 28.56
N THR A 450 6.46 -10.00 27.57
CA THR A 450 7.46 -11.03 27.23
C THR A 450 8.91 -10.54 27.36
N ASP A 451 9.15 -9.47 28.15
CA ASP A 451 10.43 -8.75 28.32
C ASP A 451 11.07 -8.24 27.01
N CYS A 452 10.44 -8.44 25.85
CA CYS A 452 10.99 -8.13 24.55
C CYS A 452 11.29 -6.64 24.40
N ILE A 453 10.35 -5.79 24.81
CA ILE A 453 10.50 -4.33 24.77
C ILE A 453 11.69 -3.88 25.60
N LYS A 454 11.82 -4.41 26.82
CA LYS A 454 12.93 -4.07 27.72
C LYS A 454 14.29 -4.46 27.14
N ILE A 455 14.42 -5.67 26.58
CA ILE A 455 15.66 -6.13 25.94
C ILE A 455 16.05 -5.19 24.78
N LEU A 456 15.08 -4.76 23.98
CA LEU A 456 15.32 -3.85 22.86
C LEU A 456 15.73 -2.46 23.33
N GLU A 457 15.06 -1.92 24.35
CA GLU A 457 15.39 -0.61 24.94
C GLU A 457 16.77 -0.62 25.62
N ASP A 458 17.09 -1.67 26.38
CA ASP A 458 18.40 -1.88 27.02
C ASP A 458 19.52 -2.02 25.97
N PHE A 459 19.20 -2.60 24.80
CA PHE A 459 20.11 -2.65 23.65
C PHE A 459 20.30 -1.28 22.97
N GLY A 460 19.44 -0.30 23.26
CA GLY A 460 19.46 1.04 22.67
C GLY A 460 18.59 1.19 21.42
N ALA A 461 17.65 0.27 21.18
CA ALA A 461 16.68 0.40 20.10
C ALA A 461 15.57 1.40 20.47
N THR A 462 15.15 2.20 19.50
CA THR A 462 13.97 3.07 19.62
C THR A 462 12.76 2.36 19.02
N ILE A 463 11.69 2.23 19.80
CA ILE A 463 10.43 1.67 19.31
C ILE A 463 9.44 2.80 19.04
N VAL A 464 8.89 2.79 17.84
CA VAL A 464 7.95 3.78 17.34
C VAL A 464 6.62 3.10 17.04
N THR A 465 5.53 3.73 17.45
CA THR A 465 4.18 3.24 17.22
C THR A 465 3.38 4.20 16.34
N ASP A 466 2.22 3.75 15.88
CA ASP A 466 1.23 4.49 15.08
C ASP A 466 1.66 4.95 13.69
N THR A 467 2.96 5.07 13.42
CA THR A 467 3.46 5.71 12.21
C THR A 467 4.02 4.72 11.20
N CYS A 468 3.77 4.98 9.93
CA CYS A 468 4.45 4.26 8.87
C CYS A 468 5.89 4.78 8.76
N TRP A 469 6.88 3.89 8.77
CA TRP A 469 8.28 4.30 8.60
C TRP A 469 8.53 5.02 7.26
N CYS A 470 7.79 4.69 6.21
CA CYS A 470 7.85 5.39 4.92
C CYS A 470 7.50 6.89 4.99
N MET A 471 6.79 7.31 6.05
CA MET A 471 6.35 8.69 6.25
C MET A 471 7.28 9.51 7.15
N LEU A 472 8.28 8.88 7.76
CA LEU A 472 9.17 9.54 8.71
C LEU A 472 10.36 10.21 7.99
N THR A 473 10.54 11.50 8.24
CA THR A 473 11.66 12.31 7.75
C THR A 473 12.56 12.76 8.91
N GLU A 474 13.50 13.68 8.65
CA GLU A 474 14.22 14.36 9.73
C GLU A 474 13.22 15.09 10.66
N PRO A 475 13.47 15.10 11.99
CA PRO A 475 14.65 14.56 12.69
C PRO A 475 14.51 13.10 13.16
N VAL A 476 13.40 12.41 12.86
CA VAL A 476 13.19 11.00 13.28
C VAL A 476 14.15 10.06 12.54
N VAL A 477 14.32 10.29 11.24
CA VAL A 477 15.56 9.90 10.57
C VAL A 477 16.65 10.86 11.06
N PRO A 478 17.73 10.40 11.69
CA PRO A 478 18.73 11.29 12.27
C PRO A 478 19.27 12.29 11.23
N ILE A 479 19.42 13.54 11.67
CA ILE A 479 19.83 14.64 10.79
C ILE A 479 21.18 14.31 10.16
N GLY A 480 21.25 14.41 8.83
CA GLY A 480 22.47 14.16 8.09
C GLY A 480 22.80 12.68 7.86
N SER A 481 21.96 11.73 8.33
CA SER A 481 22.03 10.34 7.89
C SER A 481 21.95 10.28 6.36
N LYS A 482 22.76 9.45 5.73
CA LYS A 482 22.79 9.26 4.27
C LYS A 482 22.39 7.85 3.88
N THR A 483 22.77 6.86 4.70
CA THR A 483 22.55 5.44 4.42
C THR A 483 21.73 4.79 5.53
N ILE A 484 20.62 4.15 5.15
CA ILE A 484 19.75 3.40 6.05
C ILE A 484 19.84 1.92 5.71
N MET A 485 20.01 1.07 6.71
CA MET A 485 19.87 -0.37 6.58
C MET A 485 18.46 -0.83 6.93
N THR A 486 17.90 -1.78 6.20
CA THR A 486 16.55 -2.32 6.48
C THR A 486 16.43 -3.78 6.03
N ASN A 487 15.50 -4.53 6.60
CA ASN A 487 15.11 -5.87 6.11
C ASN A 487 13.89 -5.84 5.18
N SER A 488 13.35 -4.65 4.89
CA SER A 488 12.15 -4.49 4.08
C SER A 488 12.48 -4.12 2.63
N ALA A 489 12.07 -4.96 1.68
CA ALA A 489 12.09 -4.59 0.26
C ALA A 489 11.14 -3.43 -0.07
N LYS A 490 9.99 -3.33 0.63
CA LYS A 490 9.05 -2.19 0.49
C LYS A 490 9.76 -0.88 0.84
N TYR A 491 10.42 -0.81 2.00
CA TYR A 491 11.10 0.40 2.40
C TYR A 491 12.36 0.67 1.55
N ALA A 492 13.12 -0.37 1.20
CA ALA A 492 14.27 -0.22 0.31
C ALA A 492 13.91 0.38 -1.05
N HIS A 493 12.70 0.10 -1.55
CA HIS A 493 12.15 0.74 -2.74
C HIS A 493 11.83 2.23 -2.51
N TYR A 494 11.12 2.56 -1.42
CA TYR A 494 10.59 3.90 -1.21
C TYR A 494 11.60 4.90 -0.65
N ALA A 495 12.54 4.49 0.20
CA ALA A 495 13.41 5.42 0.93
C ALA A 495 14.22 6.36 0.01
N PRO A 496 14.78 5.92 -1.14
CA PRO A 496 15.47 6.82 -2.05
C PRO A 496 14.58 7.93 -2.60
N GLY A 497 13.30 7.63 -2.86
CA GLY A 497 12.34 8.59 -3.41
C GLY A 497 11.66 9.46 -2.35
N LEU A 498 11.33 8.90 -1.19
CA LEU A 498 10.57 9.60 -0.15
C LEU A 498 11.43 10.42 0.80
N VAL A 499 12.58 9.87 1.24
CA VAL A 499 13.44 10.52 2.24
C VAL A 499 14.82 10.89 1.69
N ASN A 500 15.08 10.66 0.40
CA ASN A 500 16.35 10.94 -0.27
C ASN A 500 17.55 10.31 0.49
N ARG A 501 17.44 9.02 0.81
CA ARG A 501 18.48 8.23 1.49
C ARG A 501 18.85 7.00 0.66
N SER A 502 20.13 6.65 0.67
CA SER A 502 20.58 5.38 0.12
C SER A 502 20.23 4.24 1.08
N VAL A 503 20.02 3.04 0.54
CA VAL A 503 19.59 1.88 1.31
C VAL A 503 20.53 0.70 1.15
N VAL A 504 20.69 -0.03 2.26
CA VAL A 504 21.29 -1.36 2.33
C VAL A 504 20.22 -2.34 2.82
N LEU A 505 19.85 -3.31 1.97
CA LEU A 505 18.86 -4.34 2.33
C LEU A 505 19.59 -5.52 2.98
N GLY A 506 19.30 -5.83 4.24
CA GLY A 506 19.96 -6.90 5.02
C GLY A 506 19.00 -7.69 5.92
N GLY A 507 19.33 -8.95 6.19
CA GLY A 507 18.53 -9.83 7.05
C GLY A 507 18.58 -9.39 8.51
N LEU A 508 17.69 -9.91 9.35
CA LEU A 508 17.57 -9.46 10.75
C LEU A 508 18.84 -9.73 11.55
N LYS A 509 19.46 -10.89 11.38
CA LYS A 509 20.74 -11.23 12.02
C LYS A 509 21.85 -10.25 11.62
N GLU A 510 21.92 -9.95 10.32
CA GLU A 510 22.93 -9.03 9.79
C GLU A 510 22.72 -7.60 10.30
N CYS A 511 21.46 -7.15 10.40
CA CYS A 511 21.12 -5.88 11.02
C CYS A 511 21.65 -5.81 12.46
N VAL A 512 21.50 -6.86 13.26
CA VAL A 512 22.04 -6.92 14.63
C VAL A 512 23.57 -6.89 14.63
N ASP A 513 24.21 -7.69 13.77
CA ASP A 513 25.68 -7.72 13.68
C ASP A 513 26.27 -6.36 13.26
N VAL A 514 25.60 -5.64 12.34
CA VAL A 514 25.96 -4.27 11.94
C VAL A 514 25.71 -3.28 13.08
N ALA A 515 24.60 -3.38 13.80
CA ALA A 515 24.26 -2.50 14.92
C ALA A 515 25.36 -2.45 16.00
N VAL A 516 26.04 -3.59 16.23
CA VAL A 516 27.13 -3.71 17.21
C VAL A 516 28.54 -3.65 16.60
N GLY A 517 28.65 -3.35 15.30
CA GLY A 517 29.94 -3.16 14.62
C GLY A 517 30.74 -4.46 14.37
N ARG A 518 30.09 -5.63 14.33
CA ARG A 518 30.74 -6.91 13.99
C ARG A 518 31.01 -7.08 12.50
N ILE A 519 30.21 -6.43 11.66
CA ILE A 519 30.35 -6.44 10.21
C ILE A 519 30.63 -5.02 9.75
N ASP A 520 31.75 -4.84 9.06
CA ASP A 520 32.00 -3.63 8.28
C ASP A 520 31.20 -3.73 6.98
N VAL A 521 30.27 -2.78 6.78
CA VAL A 521 29.38 -2.75 5.62
C VAL A 521 30.16 -2.58 4.31
N SER A 522 31.37 -2.02 4.34
CA SER A 522 32.25 -1.96 3.17
C SER A 522 32.78 -3.32 2.73
N MET A 523 32.78 -4.32 3.62
CA MET A 523 33.17 -5.71 3.37
C MET A 523 31.97 -6.64 3.21
N ARG A 524 30.76 -6.08 3.08
CA ARG A 524 29.52 -6.85 2.98
C ARG A 524 29.48 -7.63 1.67
N GLU A 525 29.36 -8.94 1.78
CA GLU A 525 29.15 -9.82 0.64
C GLU A 525 27.65 -10.02 0.38
N VAL A 526 27.31 -10.49 -0.82
CA VAL A 526 25.95 -10.93 -1.11
C VAL A 526 25.62 -12.17 -0.25
N PRO A 527 24.36 -12.36 0.20
CA PRO A 527 23.96 -13.55 0.95
C PRO A 527 24.41 -14.85 0.28
N GLU A 528 24.83 -15.85 1.05
CA GLU A 528 25.33 -17.15 0.54
C GLU A 528 24.35 -17.79 -0.44
N TRP A 529 23.06 -17.78 -0.09
CA TRP A 529 22.00 -18.33 -0.92
C TRP A 529 21.82 -17.59 -2.26
N LEU A 530 22.43 -16.40 -2.43
CA LEU A 530 22.53 -15.62 -3.67
C LEU A 530 23.88 -15.75 -4.41
N LYS A 531 24.93 -16.33 -3.79
CA LYS A 531 26.24 -16.56 -4.43
C LYS A 531 26.18 -17.71 -5.44
N GLY A 532 26.53 -17.47 -6.70
CA GLY A 532 26.52 -18.49 -7.76
C GLY A 532 26.61 -17.91 -9.15
#